data_AF-A0A3R9QSK3-F1
#
_entry.id   AF-A0A3R9QSK3-F1
#
_cell.length_a   1.000
_cell.length_b   1.000
_cell.length_c   1.000
_cell.angle_alpha   90.00
_cell.angle_beta   90.00
_cell.angle_gamma   90.00
#
_symmetry.space_group_name_H-M   'P 1'
#
loop_
_entity.id
_entity.type
_entity.pdbx_description
1 polymer ?
#
loop_
_entity_poly.entity_id
_entity_poly.type
_entity_poly.pdbx_seq_one_letter_code
_entity_poly.pdbx_strand_id
1 'polypeptide(L)'
;MKNIILISISIILTSACSEGSQNSTLGTPTKDYRKVSDYKSKEDLEKAAKADDPEALFVLGSMYATGEGVEFSQEKAFELFEKSAKLGSSNAMLQLGLIYRNGNDLIKKDDLKALKWFEEGAKKGNPSAIHNLGVSYYKGLCVTEDKAKAFKYFSQSAELGLLQSQIIVAGLLYNGEGVTKDHKKAFEWALKAANQGDVESQNNIGLAYENGNGVAKDPVLAKEWFEKAANNGFVLGQYNLALKYFDGNGVEQNFSKSIEYAEKAANAQNKAAIQLLVDIYSNDRNPKYNPEKANYWKSKI
;
A
#
# COMPACT_ATOMS: atom_id res chain seq x y z
N MET A 1 -24.96 8.18 -7.46
CA MET A 1 -24.07 7.32 -8.27
C MET A 1 -23.52 6.23 -7.35
N LYS A 2 -23.48 4.97 -7.82
CA LYS A 2 -23.18 3.79 -7.01
C LYS A 2 -21.81 3.91 -6.32
N ASN A 3 -21.80 3.61 -5.02
CA ASN A 3 -20.62 3.43 -4.16
C ASN A 3 -19.56 2.57 -4.85
N ILE A 4 -18.46 3.19 -5.26
CA ILE A 4 -17.23 2.48 -5.61
C ILE A 4 -16.27 2.67 -4.44
N ILE A 5 -16.51 1.93 -3.36
CA ILE A 5 -15.44 1.53 -2.44
C ILE A 5 -14.91 0.23 -3.04
N LEU A 6 -14.08 0.35 -4.08
CA LEU A 6 -13.23 -0.75 -4.48
C LEU A 6 -11.93 -0.54 -3.73
N ILE A 7 -11.84 -1.10 -2.51
CA ILE A 7 -10.54 -1.58 -2.05
C ILE A 7 -10.17 -2.63 -3.09
N SER A 8 -9.41 -2.21 -4.10
CA SER A 8 -8.99 -3.10 -5.16
C SER A 8 -7.91 -3.99 -4.58
N ILE A 9 -8.34 -5.05 -3.87
CA ILE A 9 -7.47 -6.11 -3.32
C ILE A 9 -6.53 -6.64 -4.41
N SER A 10 -6.97 -6.55 -5.68
CA SER A 10 -6.20 -6.89 -6.88
C SER A 10 -4.89 -6.11 -7.05
N ILE A 11 -4.75 -4.88 -6.56
CA ILE A 11 -3.51 -4.07 -6.73
C ILE A 11 -2.46 -4.42 -5.67
N ILE A 12 -2.89 -4.82 -4.46
CA ILE A 12 -1.98 -5.10 -3.33
C ILE A 12 -1.45 -6.54 -3.37
N LEU A 13 -2.17 -7.44 -4.05
CA LEU A 13 -1.70 -8.82 -4.29
C LEU A 13 -0.72 -8.93 -5.47
N THR A 14 -0.52 -7.88 -6.27
CA THR A 14 0.37 -7.85 -7.43
C THR A 14 1.65 -7.03 -7.23
N SER A 15 1.82 -6.29 -6.13
CA SER A 15 3.08 -5.57 -5.85
C SER A 15 4.23 -6.47 -5.37
N ALA A 16 4.13 -7.78 -5.60
CA ALA A 16 5.25 -8.72 -5.64
C ALA A 16 5.72 -9.02 -7.08
N CYS A 17 5.21 -8.31 -8.09
CA CYS A 17 5.59 -8.48 -9.49
C CYS A 17 6.50 -7.34 -9.95
N SER A 18 7.74 -7.69 -10.26
CA SER A 18 8.63 -6.89 -11.10
C SER A 18 8.00 -6.68 -12.49
N GLU A 19 8.02 -5.45 -13.00
CA GLU A 19 8.53 -5.13 -14.33
C GLU A 19 8.70 -3.61 -14.49
N GLY A 20 9.79 -3.20 -15.13
CA GLY A 20 10.26 -1.83 -15.17
C GLY A 20 9.54 -0.94 -16.19
N SER A 21 9.36 0.33 -15.84
CA SER A 21 9.93 1.46 -16.58
C SER A 21 9.68 2.77 -15.82
N GLN A 22 10.78 3.51 -15.61
CA GLN A 22 10.88 4.97 -15.55
C GLN A 22 9.93 5.73 -14.59
N ASN A 23 10.52 6.12 -13.46
CA ASN A 23 10.19 7.22 -12.55
C ASN A 23 9.01 7.08 -11.55
N SER A 24 9.44 7.00 -10.28
CA SER A 24 8.78 7.41 -9.04
C SER A 24 7.62 6.53 -8.53
N THR A 25 7.95 5.38 -7.96
CA THR A 25 8.14 5.20 -6.50
C THR A 25 8.56 3.75 -6.32
N LEU A 26 9.85 3.54 -6.07
CA LEU A 26 10.35 2.28 -5.52
C LEU A 26 9.47 1.96 -4.31
N GLY A 27 8.71 0.87 -4.41
CA GLY A 27 8.04 0.27 -3.26
C GLY A 27 9.09 0.14 -2.18
N THR A 28 9.00 1.03 -1.19
CA THR A 28 10.05 1.14 -0.18
C THR A 28 10.07 -0.20 0.53
N PRO A 29 11.23 -0.86 0.67
CA PRO A 29 11.35 -1.99 1.57
C PRO A 29 10.68 -1.61 2.88
N THR A 30 9.74 -2.44 3.34
CA THR A 30 9.00 -2.19 4.57
C THR A 30 10.01 -1.88 5.68
N LYS A 31 9.70 -0.91 6.53
CA LYS A 31 10.60 -0.26 7.51
C LYS A 31 11.22 -1.18 8.59
N ASP A 32 11.16 -2.49 8.38
CA ASP A 32 11.51 -3.57 9.30
C ASP A 32 12.94 -4.11 9.09
N TYR A 33 13.74 -3.39 8.30
CA TYR A 33 15.17 -3.63 8.17
C TYR A 33 15.93 -2.69 9.09
N ARG A 34 16.92 -3.21 9.84
CA ARG A 34 17.98 -2.36 10.38
C ARG A 34 18.63 -1.64 9.20
N LYS A 35 18.59 -0.32 9.24
CA LYS A 35 19.18 0.49 8.17
C LYS A 35 20.68 0.24 8.16
N VAL A 36 21.31 0.36 7.00
CA VAL A 36 22.78 0.42 6.85
C VAL A 36 23.39 1.42 7.84
N SER A 37 22.63 2.46 8.24
CA SER A 37 23.01 3.46 9.26
C SER A 37 23.27 2.92 10.67
N ASP A 38 22.89 1.69 10.98
CA ASP A 38 23.22 1.05 12.26
C ASP A 38 24.69 0.58 12.29
N TYR A 39 25.32 0.48 11.11
CA TYR A 39 26.76 0.27 10.95
C TYR A 39 27.44 1.60 10.63
N LYS A 40 28.53 1.92 11.35
CA LYS A 40 29.22 3.20 11.22
C LYS A 40 29.94 3.36 9.88
N SER A 41 30.29 2.25 9.23
CA SER A 41 30.98 2.22 7.94
C SER A 41 30.77 0.87 7.23
N LYS A 42 31.13 0.81 5.94
CA LYS A 42 31.18 -0.46 5.19
C LYS A 42 32.18 -1.44 5.81
N GLU A 43 33.31 -0.95 6.32
CA GLU A 43 34.32 -1.78 6.97
C GLU A 43 33.76 -2.44 8.26
N ASP A 44 33.00 -1.69 9.06
CA ASP A 44 32.34 -2.23 10.25
C ASP A 44 31.28 -3.28 9.90
N LEU A 45 30.51 -3.04 8.84
CA LEU A 45 29.55 -4.03 8.31
C LEU A 45 30.26 -5.31 7.88
N GLU A 46 31.35 -5.20 7.09
CA GLU A 46 32.12 -6.35 6.64
C GLU A 46 32.77 -7.11 7.80
N LYS A 47 33.25 -6.38 8.82
CA LYS A 47 33.79 -6.98 10.04
C LYS A 47 32.72 -7.75 10.82
N ALA A 48 31.53 -7.17 10.98
CA ALA A 48 30.39 -7.85 11.63
C ALA A 48 29.93 -9.08 10.83
N ALA A 49 29.86 -8.97 9.50
CA ALA A 49 29.53 -10.08 8.61
C ALA A 49 30.57 -11.22 8.68
N LYS A 50 31.87 -10.88 8.77
CA LYS A 50 32.96 -11.86 8.99
C LYS A 50 32.87 -12.53 10.37
N ALA A 51 32.27 -11.86 11.35
CA ALA A 51 32.01 -12.38 12.68
C ALA A 51 30.67 -13.15 12.78
N ASP A 52 30.06 -13.49 11.63
CA ASP A 52 28.78 -14.21 11.54
C ASP A 52 27.60 -13.49 12.22
N ASP A 53 27.62 -12.15 12.26
CA ASP A 53 26.42 -11.40 12.62
C ASP A 53 25.33 -11.59 11.54
N PRO A 54 24.15 -12.15 11.89
CA PRO A 54 23.14 -12.50 10.91
C PRO A 54 22.57 -11.27 10.19
N GLU A 55 22.42 -10.13 10.86
CA GLU A 55 21.88 -8.92 10.25
C GLU A 55 22.92 -8.22 9.37
N ALA A 56 24.21 -8.26 9.74
CA ALA A 56 25.29 -7.76 8.90
C ALA A 56 25.41 -8.58 7.61
N LEU A 57 25.32 -9.92 7.70
CA LEU A 57 25.29 -10.79 6.54
C LEU A 57 24.07 -10.51 5.64
N PHE A 58 22.91 -10.29 6.25
CA PHE A 58 21.69 -9.90 5.52
C PHE A 58 21.90 -8.58 4.76
N VAL A 59 22.37 -7.53 5.45
CA VAL A 59 22.59 -6.20 4.86
C VAL A 59 23.62 -6.26 3.74
N LEU A 60 24.74 -6.97 3.94
CA LEU A 60 25.75 -7.16 2.90
C LEU A 60 25.19 -7.93 1.70
N GLY A 61 24.36 -8.95 1.95
CA GLY A 61 23.63 -9.66 0.90
C GLY A 61 22.72 -8.73 0.10
N SER A 62 21.99 -7.84 0.76
CA SER A 62 21.17 -6.81 0.11
C SER A 62 22.00 -5.84 -0.73
N MET A 63 23.17 -5.41 -0.26
CA MET A 63 24.09 -4.57 -1.04
C MET A 63 24.52 -5.26 -2.34
N TYR A 64 24.87 -6.55 -2.29
CA TYR A 64 25.19 -7.32 -3.49
C TYR A 64 23.98 -7.49 -4.42
N ALA A 65 22.77 -7.62 -3.86
CA ALA A 65 21.53 -7.74 -4.64
C ALA A 65 21.11 -6.42 -5.32
N THR A 66 21.54 -5.27 -4.82
CA THR A 66 21.21 -3.95 -5.41
C THR A 66 22.38 -3.31 -6.16
N GLY A 67 23.62 -3.75 -5.92
CA GLY A 67 24.82 -3.07 -6.40
C GLY A 67 25.14 -1.78 -5.63
N GLU A 68 24.51 -1.55 -4.47
CA GLU A 68 24.76 -0.36 -3.67
C GLU A 68 26.09 -0.48 -2.92
N GLY A 69 27.09 0.29 -3.32
CA GLY A 69 28.40 0.33 -2.66
C GLY A 69 29.29 -0.92 -2.88
N VAL A 70 28.82 -1.90 -3.65
CA VAL A 70 29.57 -3.09 -4.10
C VAL A 70 29.20 -3.42 -5.55
N GLU A 71 30.03 -4.19 -6.24
CA GLU A 71 29.66 -4.75 -7.54
C GLU A 71 28.47 -5.70 -7.38
N PHE A 72 27.42 -5.49 -8.17
CA PHE A 72 26.21 -6.31 -8.17
C PHE A 72 26.55 -7.78 -8.40
N SER A 73 26.00 -8.67 -7.57
CA SER A 73 26.21 -10.12 -7.68
C SER A 73 25.06 -10.88 -7.04
N GLN A 74 24.22 -11.50 -7.86
CA GLN A 74 23.10 -12.32 -7.39
C GLN A 74 23.56 -13.57 -6.64
N GLU A 75 24.66 -14.19 -7.07
CA GLU A 75 25.24 -15.38 -6.44
C GLU A 75 25.69 -15.06 -5.00
N LYS A 76 26.52 -14.02 -4.83
CA LYS A 76 26.98 -13.59 -3.49
C LYS A 76 25.83 -13.17 -2.59
N ALA A 77 24.85 -12.46 -3.13
CA ALA A 77 23.65 -12.09 -2.38
C ALA A 77 22.92 -13.32 -1.86
N PHE A 78 22.69 -14.33 -2.72
CA PHE A 78 22.02 -15.57 -2.35
C PHE A 78 22.80 -16.33 -1.26
N GLU A 79 24.12 -16.52 -1.43
CA GLU A 79 24.97 -17.18 -0.43
C GLU A 79 24.92 -16.49 0.94
N LEU A 80 24.98 -15.15 0.95
CA LEU A 80 24.91 -14.36 2.17
C LEU A 80 23.53 -14.45 2.84
N PHE A 81 22.45 -14.45 2.05
CA PHE A 81 21.11 -14.69 2.58
C PHE A 81 20.96 -16.10 3.16
N GLU A 82 21.47 -17.14 2.49
CA GLU A 82 21.45 -18.50 3.03
C GLU A 82 22.21 -18.59 4.36
N LYS A 83 23.41 -18.00 4.42
CA LYS A 83 24.22 -17.98 5.64
C LYS A 83 23.51 -17.23 6.76
N SER A 84 22.99 -16.03 6.46
CA SER A 84 22.25 -15.19 7.40
C SER A 84 20.98 -15.87 7.93
N ALA A 85 20.21 -16.52 7.06
CA ALA A 85 19.00 -17.24 7.44
C ALA A 85 19.30 -18.44 8.35
N LYS A 86 20.38 -19.20 8.08
CA LYS A 86 20.85 -20.28 8.95
C LYS A 86 21.25 -19.78 10.35
N LEU A 87 21.77 -18.56 10.43
CA LEU A 87 22.11 -17.88 11.67
C LEU A 87 20.90 -17.19 12.35
N GLY A 88 19.72 -17.28 11.74
CA GLY A 88 18.45 -16.90 12.36
C GLY A 88 17.89 -15.54 11.93
N SER A 89 18.48 -14.86 10.93
CA SER A 89 17.87 -13.63 10.40
C SER A 89 16.54 -13.94 9.72
N SER A 90 15.47 -13.38 10.29
CA SER A 90 14.12 -13.52 9.73
C SER A 90 13.95 -12.73 8.42
N ASN A 91 14.72 -11.66 8.23
CA ASN A 91 14.78 -10.88 7.01
C ASN A 91 15.44 -11.67 5.87
N ALA A 92 16.52 -12.40 6.15
CA ALA A 92 17.12 -13.28 5.16
C ALA A 92 16.19 -14.46 4.79
N MET A 93 15.47 -15.03 5.76
CA MET A 93 14.44 -16.04 5.50
C MET A 93 13.35 -15.51 4.56
N LEU A 94 12.86 -14.28 4.80
CA LEU A 94 11.93 -13.61 3.89
C LEU A 94 12.51 -13.49 2.48
N GLN A 95 13.75 -13.00 2.34
CA GLN A 95 14.36 -12.82 1.02
C GLN A 95 14.56 -14.12 0.27
N LEU A 96 15.01 -15.19 0.94
CA LEU A 96 15.10 -16.52 0.31
C LEU A 96 13.72 -17.00 -0.16
N GLY A 97 12.68 -16.76 0.64
CA GLY A 97 11.31 -17.04 0.25
C GLY A 97 10.90 -16.31 -1.04
N LEU A 98 11.21 -15.02 -1.16
CA LEU A 98 10.92 -14.21 -2.34
C LEU A 98 11.74 -14.64 -3.56
N ILE A 99 13.02 -14.96 -3.38
CA ILE A 99 13.90 -15.45 -4.44
C ILE A 99 13.35 -16.75 -5.03
N TYR A 100 12.97 -17.72 -4.19
CA TYR A 100 12.37 -18.96 -4.68
C TYR A 100 10.97 -18.75 -5.28
N ARG A 101 10.16 -17.84 -4.73
CA ARG A 101 8.81 -17.53 -5.25
C ARG A 101 8.86 -17.01 -6.68
N ASN A 102 9.81 -16.14 -6.97
CA ASN A 102 9.92 -15.47 -8.26
C ASN A 102 10.78 -16.28 -9.23
N GLY A 103 11.85 -16.90 -8.71
CA GLY A 103 12.95 -17.40 -9.51
C GLY A 103 13.74 -16.26 -10.17
N ASN A 104 14.90 -16.62 -10.73
CA ASN A 104 15.72 -15.80 -11.63
C ASN A 104 16.62 -16.75 -12.46
N ASP A 105 17.54 -16.17 -13.24
CA ASP A 105 18.43 -16.94 -14.12
C ASP A 105 19.33 -17.94 -13.36
N LEU A 106 19.67 -17.64 -12.09
CA LEU A 106 20.48 -18.52 -11.23
C LEU A 106 19.64 -19.51 -10.43
N ILE A 107 18.52 -19.05 -9.88
CA ILE A 107 17.67 -19.80 -8.95
C ILE A 107 16.33 -20.06 -9.60
N LYS A 108 16.07 -21.31 -9.98
CA LYS A 108 14.76 -21.70 -10.52
C LYS A 108 13.66 -21.43 -9.51
N LYS A 109 12.53 -20.92 -10.01
CA LYS A 109 11.31 -20.75 -9.23
C LYS A 109 10.90 -22.08 -8.56
N ASP A 110 10.63 -22.02 -7.27
CA ASP A 110 10.22 -23.16 -6.43
C ASP A 110 9.28 -22.66 -5.31
N ASP A 111 7.97 -22.72 -5.57
CA ASP A 111 6.96 -22.23 -4.63
C ASP A 111 6.92 -23.01 -3.32
N LEU A 112 7.39 -24.27 -3.30
CA LEU A 112 7.43 -25.10 -2.10
C LEU A 112 8.58 -24.65 -1.18
N LYS A 113 9.77 -24.40 -1.75
CA LYS A 113 10.88 -23.80 -0.98
C LYS A 113 10.54 -22.39 -0.51
N ALA A 114 9.86 -21.61 -1.34
CA ALA A 114 9.39 -20.29 -0.96
C ALA A 114 8.50 -20.35 0.30
N LEU A 115 7.50 -21.24 0.28
CA LEU A 115 6.60 -21.47 1.41
C LEU A 115 7.37 -21.83 2.68
N LYS A 116 8.29 -22.79 2.61
CA LYS A 116 9.12 -23.20 3.77
C LYS A 116 9.91 -22.05 4.37
N TRP A 117 10.52 -21.20 3.54
CA TRP A 117 11.26 -20.04 4.04
C TRP A 117 10.34 -18.98 4.67
N PHE A 118 9.15 -18.75 4.09
CA PHE A 118 8.15 -17.91 4.73
C PHE A 118 7.68 -18.48 6.06
N GLU A 119 7.52 -19.80 6.19
CA GLU A 119 7.18 -20.46 7.47
C GLU A 119 8.28 -20.24 8.52
N GLU A 120 9.55 -20.40 8.17
CA GLU A 120 10.66 -20.15 9.09
C GLU A 120 10.75 -18.67 9.51
N GLY A 121 10.62 -17.74 8.56
CA GLY A 121 10.58 -16.31 8.86
C GLY A 121 9.38 -15.94 9.75
N ALA A 122 8.22 -16.54 9.50
CA ALA A 122 7.01 -16.33 10.30
C ALA A 122 7.15 -16.87 11.73
N LYS A 123 7.78 -18.03 11.94
CA LYS A 123 8.10 -18.55 13.28
C LYS A 123 9.00 -17.60 14.08
N LYS A 124 9.82 -16.81 13.40
CA LYS A 124 10.66 -15.75 14.00
C LYS A 124 9.94 -14.40 14.14
N GLY A 125 8.65 -14.34 13.79
CA GLY A 125 7.83 -13.14 13.95
C GLY A 125 8.01 -12.10 12.84
N ASN A 126 8.62 -12.45 11.69
CA ASN A 126 8.76 -11.49 10.58
C ASN A 126 7.38 -11.20 9.95
N PRO A 127 6.87 -9.97 10.03
CA PRO A 127 5.51 -9.66 9.57
C PRO A 127 5.36 -9.79 8.06
N SER A 128 6.41 -9.55 7.28
CA SER A 128 6.40 -9.72 5.82
C SER A 128 6.40 -11.20 5.43
N ALA A 129 7.08 -12.07 6.18
CA ALA A 129 7.02 -13.52 5.97
C ALA A 129 5.63 -14.08 6.31
N ILE A 130 5.04 -13.65 7.44
CA ILE A 130 3.65 -13.96 7.83
C ILE A 130 2.67 -13.49 6.73
N HIS A 131 2.85 -12.28 6.21
CA HIS A 131 2.04 -11.77 5.10
C HIS A 131 2.12 -12.69 3.86
N ASN A 132 3.32 -13.14 3.50
CA ASN A 132 3.52 -14.01 2.34
C ASN A 132 2.91 -15.42 2.55
N LEU A 133 2.80 -15.91 3.78
CA LEU A 133 1.96 -17.09 4.08
C LEU A 133 0.49 -16.79 3.79
N GLY A 134 -0.01 -15.62 4.21
CA GLY A 134 -1.34 -15.14 3.86
C GLY A 134 -1.58 -15.15 2.35
N VAL A 135 -0.66 -14.59 1.56
CA VAL A 135 -0.74 -14.59 0.09
C VAL A 135 -0.76 -16.02 -0.48
N SER A 136 0.05 -16.93 0.08
CA SER A 136 0.11 -18.33 -0.37
C SER A 136 -1.24 -19.02 -0.23
N TYR A 137 -1.89 -18.88 0.93
CA TYR A 137 -3.22 -19.46 1.16
C TYR A 137 -4.32 -18.71 0.40
N TYR A 138 -4.21 -17.39 0.23
CA TYR A 138 -5.22 -16.61 -0.48
C TYR A 138 -5.30 -16.95 -1.97
N LYS A 139 -4.16 -17.26 -2.59
CA LYS A 139 -4.03 -17.57 -4.03
C LYS A 139 -3.85 -19.05 -4.33
N GLY A 140 -3.79 -19.92 -3.32
CA GLY A 140 -3.50 -21.35 -3.49
C GLY A 140 -2.11 -21.64 -4.07
N LEU A 141 -1.08 -20.88 -3.69
CA LEU A 141 0.26 -21.04 -4.25
C LEU A 141 1.01 -22.18 -3.55
N CYS A 142 1.05 -23.35 -4.19
CA CYS A 142 1.64 -24.60 -3.65
C CYS A 142 0.92 -25.17 -2.41
N VAL A 143 -0.24 -24.59 -2.07
CA VAL A 143 -1.17 -25.06 -1.04
C VAL A 143 -2.58 -24.97 -1.59
N THR A 144 -3.52 -25.73 -1.02
CA THR A 144 -4.94 -25.52 -1.33
C THR A 144 -5.35 -24.11 -0.90
N GLU A 145 -6.08 -23.40 -1.76
CA GLU A 145 -6.61 -22.09 -1.44
C GLU A 145 -7.48 -22.16 -0.17
N ASP A 146 -7.20 -21.29 0.79
CA ASP A 146 -7.94 -21.18 2.04
C ASP A 146 -7.95 -19.71 2.48
N LYS A 147 -8.98 -18.98 2.06
CA LYS A 147 -9.13 -17.56 2.40
C LYS A 147 -9.29 -17.31 3.89
N ALA A 148 -9.85 -18.26 4.66
CA ALA A 148 -10.00 -18.12 6.10
C ALA A 148 -8.66 -18.25 6.82
N LYS A 149 -7.80 -19.17 6.38
CA LYS A 149 -6.42 -19.28 6.86
C LYS A 149 -5.57 -18.10 6.41
N ALA A 150 -5.76 -17.62 5.17
CA ALA A 150 -5.12 -16.40 4.69
C ALA A 150 -5.46 -15.19 5.56
N PHE A 151 -6.75 -14.99 5.89
CA PHE A 151 -7.22 -13.92 6.77
C PHE A 151 -6.51 -13.95 8.13
N LYS A 152 -6.30 -15.15 8.72
CA LYS A 152 -5.57 -15.28 9.99
C LYS A 152 -4.12 -14.81 9.88
N TYR A 153 -3.39 -15.22 8.83
CA TYR A 153 -2.01 -14.76 8.62
C TYR A 153 -1.93 -13.26 8.33
N PHE A 154 -2.81 -12.73 7.48
CA PHE A 154 -2.86 -11.28 7.24
C PHE A 154 -3.17 -10.52 8.54
N SER A 155 -4.09 -11.01 9.37
CA SER A 155 -4.40 -10.39 10.67
C SER A 155 -3.19 -10.38 11.61
N GLN A 156 -2.46 -11.49 11.72
CA GLN A 156 -1.23 -11.56 12.52
C GLN A 156 -0.16 -10.57 12.03
N SER A 157 0.05 -10.49 10.71
CA SER A 157 0.98 -9.54 10.12
C SER A 157 0.53 -8.08 10.30
N ALA A 158 -0.77 -7.82 10.23
CA ALA A 158 -1.37 -6.50 10.45
C ALA A 158 -1.24 -6.03 11.90
N GLU A 159 -1.37 -6.95 12.86
CA GLU A 159 -1.16 -6.71 14.31
C GLU A 159 0.29 -6.30 14.60
N LEU A 160 1.25 -6.82 13.85
CA LEU A 160 2.66 -6.41 13.89
C LEU A 160 2.93 -5.09 13.15
N GLY A 161 1.90 -4.43 12.63
CA GLY A 161 2.00 -3.10 12.04
C GLY A 161 2.21 -3.06 10.53
N LEU A 162 2.28 -4.19 9.83
CA LEU A 162 2.52 -4.19 8.38
C LEU A 162 1.35 -3.54 7.64
N LEU A 163 1.61 -2.39 7.03
CA LEU A 163 0.62 -1.57 6.33
C LEU A 163 -0.18 -2.36 5.29
N GLN A 164 0.50 -3.13 4.44
CA GLN A 164 -0.14 -3.93 3.39
C GLN A 164 -1.13 -4.94 3.98
N SER A 165 -0.77 -5.59 5.09
CA SER A 165 -1.67 -6.51 5.78
C SER A 165 -2.85 -5.81 6.43
N GLN A 166 -2.67 -4.61 7.00
CA GLN A 166 -3.77 -3.82 7.56
C GLN A 166 -4.81 -3.47 6.48
N ILE A 167 -4.35 -3.05 5.30
CA ILE A 167 -5.23 -2.73 4.17
C ILE A 167 -5.97 -3.99 3.68
N ILE A 168 -5.27 -5.12 3.54
CA ILE A 168 -5.89 -6.39 3.14
C ILE A 168 -6.94 -6.83 4.17
N VAL A 169 -6.62 -6.82 5.46
CA VAL A 169 -7.55 -7.21 6.53
C VAL A 169 -8.80 -6.33 6.50
N ALA A 170 -8.64 -5.01 6.32
CA ALA A 170 -9.77 -4.10 6.15
C ALA A 170 -10.64 -4.49 4.94
N GLY A 171 -10.03 -4.77 3.79
CA GLY A 171 -10.73 -5.22 2.58
C GLY A 171 -11.47 -6.54 2.76
N LEU A 172 -10.83 -7.54 3.37
CA LEU A 172 -11.44 -8.85 3.61
C LEU A 172 -12.63 -8.77 4.56
N LEU A 173 -12.55 -7.96 5.62
CA LEU A 173 -13.67 -7.71 6.55
C LEU A 173 -14.80 -6.91 5.90
N TYR A 174 -14.48 -5.99 4.99
CA TYR A 174 -15.47 -5.22 4.26
C TYR A 174 -16.23 -6.11 3.26
N ASN A 175 -15.50 -6.93 2.49
CA ASN A 175 -16.06 -7.77 1.43
C ASN A 175 -16.61 -9.12 1.93
N GLY A 176 -16.19 -9.57 3.10
CA GLY A 176 -16.56 -10.88 3.65
C GLY A 176 -15.83 -12.04 2.98
N GLU A 177 -14.59 -11.83 2.53
CA GLU A 177 -13.80 -12.83 1.82
C GLU A 177 -12.94 -13.64 2.80
N GLY A 178 -13.30 -14.91 3.02
CA GLY A 178 -12.62 -15.76 4.01
C GLY A 178 -12.94 -15.42 5.46
N VAL A 179 -13.75 -14.38 5.71
CA VAL A 179 -14.17 -13.93 7.03
C VAL A 179 -15.59 -13.37 6.94
N THR A 180 -16.35 -13.41 8.04
CA THR A 180 -17.66 -12.74 8.10
C THR A 180 -17.49 -11.23 7.93
N LYS A 181 -18.39 -10.61 7.15
CA LYS A 181 -18.41 -9.15 6.99
C LYS A 181 -18.52 -8.44 8.32
N ASP A 182 -17.65 -7.46 8.55
CA ASP A 182 -17.66 -6.61 9.73
C ASP A 182 -17.12 -5.23 9.35
N HIS A 183 -18.03 -4.34 8.96
CA HIS A 183 -17.66 -2.99 8.53
C HIS A 183 -17.03 -2.16 9.65
N LYS A 184 -17.35 -2.44 10.91
CA LYS A 184 -16.77 -1.74 12.06
C LYS A 184 -15.29 -2.11 12.21
N LYS A 185 -14.97 -3.40 12.20
CA LYS A 185 -13.55 -3.84 12.22
C LYS A 185 -12.81 -3.45 10.95
N ALA A 186 -13.47 -3.48 9.79
CA ALA A 186 -12.87 -2.99 8.55
C ALA A 186 -12.46 -1.51 8.67
N PHE A 187 -13.34 -0.67 9.24
CA PHE A 187 -13.04 0.73 9.53
C PHE A 187 -11.86 0.87 10.50
N GLU A 188 -11.82 0.10 11.59
CA GLU A 188 -10.72 0.14 12.57
C GLU A 188 -9.37 -0.21 11.93
N TRP A 189 -9.31 -1.21 11.05
CA TRP A 189 -8.09 -1.59 10.34
C TRP A 189 -7.68 -0.56 9.26
N ALA A 190 -8.65 -0.06 8.47
CA ALA A 190 -8.39 1.00 7.50
C ALA A 190 -7.90 2.27 8.19
N LEU A 191 -8.38 2.57 9.41
CA LEU A 191 -7.95 3.74 10.17
C LEU A 191 -6.50 3.61 10.62
N LYS A 192 -6.07 2.40 11.03
CA LYS A 192 -4.65 2.14 11.31
C LYS A 192 -3.79 2.39 10.07
N ALA A 193 -4.19 1.88 8.90
CA ALA A 193 -3.47 2.11 7.64
C ALA A 193 -3.43 3.61 7.25
N ALA A 194 -4.55 4.32 7.38
CA ALA A 194 -4.65 5.75 7.10
C ALA A 194 -3.73 6.59 8.01
N ASN A 195 -3.62 6.21 9.29
CA ASN A 195 -2.72 6.85 10.26
C ASN A 195 -1.24 6.57 9.98
N GLN A 196 -0.91 5.51 9.24
CA GLN A 196 0.45 5.27 8.73
C GLN A 196 0.77 6.07 7.45
N GLY A 197 -0.18 6.86 6.95
CA GLY A 197 0.01 7.71 5.78
C GLY A 197 -0.49 7.13 4.46
N ASP A 198 -1.16 5.97 4.48
CA ASP A 198 -1.75 5.41 3.26
C ASP A 198 -2.89 6.30 2.75
N VAL A 199 -2.68 6.92 1.60
CA VAL A 199 -3.57 7.96 1.07
C VAL A 199 -4.91 7.41 0.57
N GLU A 200 -4.93 6.16 0.09
CA GLU A 200 -6.17 5.48 -0.30
C GLU A 200 -7.01 5.18 0.95
N SER A 201 -6.39 4.66 2.01
CA SER A 201 -7.05 4.47 3.30
C SER A 201 -7.54 5.78 3.90
N GLN A 202 -6.77 6.88 3.82
CA GLN A 202 -7.24 8.21 4.25
C GLN A 202 -8.53 8.61 3.53
N ASN A 203 -8.57 8.45 2.21
CA ASN A 203 -9.78 8.70 1.43
C ASN A 203 -10.94 7.76 1.82
N ASN A 204 -10.67 6.48 2.04
CA ASN A 204 -11.68 5.49 2.43
C ASN A 204 -12.25 5.79 3.83
N ILE A 205 -11.44 6.30 4.77
CA ILE A 205 -11.93 6.80 6.05
C ILE A 205 -12.83 8.03 5.86
N GLY A 206 -12.47 8.94 4.96
CA GLY A 206 -13.36 10.04 4.58
C GLY A 206 -14.71 9.55 4.05
N LEU A 207 -14.70 8.57 3.15
CA LEU A 207 -15.92 7.94 2.63
C LEU A 207 -16.72 7.19 3.71
N ALA A 208 -16.05 6.58 4.69
CA ALA A 208 -16.71 5.88 5.79
C ALA A 208 -17.48 6.85 6.69
N TYR A 209 -16.89 8.00 7.02
CA TYR A 209 -17.59 9.07 7.74
C TYR A 209 -18.69 9.73 6.91
N GLU A 210 -18.52 9.86 5.60
CA GLU A 210 -19.56 10.41 4.72
C GLU A 210 -20.80 9.49 4.68
N ASN A 211 -20.57 8.17 4.57
CA ASN A 211 -21.63 7.19 4.32
C ASN A 211 -22.14 6.49 5.58
N GLY A 212 -21.43 6.57 6.70
CA GLY A 212 -21.75 5.84 7.92
C GLY A 212 -21.37 4.37 7.86
N ASN A 213 -20.32 4.03 7.10
CA ASN A 213 -19.90 2.64 6.90
C ASN A 213 -18.95 2.20 8.02
N GLY A 214 -19.47 1.46 9.01
CA GLY A 214 -18.67 0.99 10.15
C GLY A 214 -18.40 2.04 11.21
N VAL A 215 -18.83 3.28 10.99
CA VAL A 215 -18.73 4.44 11.89
C VAL A 215 -19.99 5.30 11.74
N ALA A 216 -20.29 6.16 12.73
CA ALA A 216 -21.37 7.13 12.59
C ALA A 216 -21.04 8.15 11.49
N LYS A 217 -22.07 8.64 10.79
CA LYS A 217 -21.90 9.68 9.78
C LYS A 217 -21.37 10.95 10.42
N ASP A 218 -20.30 11.51 9.86
CA ASP A 218 -19.72 12.78 10.28
C ASP A 218 -19.11 13.49 9.06
N PRO A 219 -19.85 14.41 8.42
CA PRO A 219 -19.37 15.08 7.22
C PRO A 219 -18.20 16.04 7.49
N VAL A 220 -17.99 16.47 8.74
CA VAL A 220 -16.86 17.32 9.13
C VAL A 220 -15.59 16.48 9.17
N LEU A 221 -15.62 15.34 9.87
CA LEU A 221 -14.49 14.40 9.87
C LEU A 221 -14.21 13.85 8.47
N ALA A 222 -15.25 13.59 7.66
CA ALA A 222 -15.07 13.19 6.27
C ALA A 222 -14.20 14.20 5.50
N LYS A 223 -14.49 15.50 5.63
CA LYS A 223 -13.72 16.59 5.02
C LYS A 223 -12.26 16.59 5.49
N GLU A 224 -12.01 16.42 6.79
CA GLU A 224 -10.65 16.40 7.33
C GLU A 224 -9.82 15.26 6.74
N TRP A 225 -10.41 14.07 6.60
CA TRP A 225 -9.73 12.92 5.99
C TRP A 225 -9.51 13.08 4.49
N PHE A 226 -10.48 13.63 3.76
CA PHE A 226 -10.28 13.98 2.35
C PHE A 226 -9.18 15.02 2.17
N GLU A 227 -9.05 15.99 3.07
CA GLU A 227 -7.98 16.98 3.06
C GLU A 227 -6.60 16.36 3.29
N LYS A 228 -6.47 15.38 4.20
CA LYS A 228 -5.23 14.61 4.36
C LYS A 228 -4.85 13.88 3.06
N ALA A 229 -5.81 13.18 2.44
CA ALA A 229 -5.57 12.46 1.19
C ALA A 229 -5.21 13.44 0.04
N ALA A 230 -5.94 14.54 -0.08
CA ALA A 230 -5.75 15.55 -1.13
C ALA A 230 -4.40 16.27 -1.02
N ASN A 231 -3.97 16.62 0.19
CA ASN A 231 -2.69 17.27 0.46
C ASN A 231 -1.50 16.36 0.18
N ASN A 232 -1.68 15.04 0.27
CA ASN A 232 -0.71 14.04 -0.16
C ASN A 232 -0.84 13.66 -1.66
N GLY A 233 -1.58 14.45 -2.45
CA GLY A 233 -1.67 14.29 -3.91
C GLY A 233 -2.66 13.22 -4.39
N PHE A 234 -3.47 12.63 -3.52
CA PHE A 234 -4.41 11.60 -3.94
C PHE A 234 -5.58 12.19 -4.73
N VAL A 235 -5.67 11.82 -6.01
CA VAL A 235 -6.61 12.38 -6.99
C VAL A 235 -8.08 12.24 -6.55
N LEU A 236 -8.47 11.07 -6.03
CA LEU A 236 -9.84 10.87 -5.52
C LEU A 236 -10.09 11.67 -4.24
N GLY A 237 -9.07 11.87 -3.39
CA GLY A 237 -9.17 12.73 -2.21
C GLY A 237 -9.38 14.20 -2.60
N GLN A 238 -8.65 14.67 -3.62
CA GLN A 238 -8.84 16.02 -4.19
C GLN A 238 -10.26 16.20 -4.74
N TYR A 239 -10.74 15.23 -5.53
CA TYR A 239 -12.11 15.27 -6.06
C TYR A 239 -13.17 15.26 -4.94
N ASN A 240 -13.03 14.37 -3.95
CA ASN A 240 -13.98 14.28 -2.84
C ASN A 240 -13.98 15.58 -2.01
N LEU A 241 -12.81 16.17 -1.76
CA LEU A 241 -12.72 17.46 -1.09
C LEU A 241 -13.35 18.59 -1.92
N ALA A 242 -13.21 18.56 -3.24
CA ALA A 242 -13.88 19.50 -4.13
C ALA A 242 -15.41 19.40 -4.03
N LEU A 243 -15.95 18.18 -3.91
CA LEU A 243 -17.39 17.96 -3.67
C LEU A 243 -17.83 18.51 -2.31
N LYS A 244 -17.04 18.32 -1.24
CA LYS A 244 -17.38 18.89 0.09
C LYS A 244 -17.57 20.41 0.02
N TYR A 245 -16.65 21.11 -0.65
CA TYR A 245 -16.76 22.55 -0.85
C TYR A 245 -17.84 22.96 -1.87
N PHE A 246 -18.16 22.11 -2.85
CA PHE A 246 -19.24 22.36 -3.80
C PHE A 246 -20.61 22.27 -3.13
N ASP A 247 -20.86 21.23 -2.35
CA ASP A 247 -22.16 20.97 -1.72
C ASP A 247 -22.36 21.73 -0.41
N GLY A 248 -21.26 22.18 0.23
CA GLY A 248 -21.32 22.77 1.58
C GLY A 248 -21.67 21.74 2.67
N ASN A 249 -21.43 20.45 2.42
CA ASN A 249 -21.68 19.39 3.38
C ASN A 249 -20.48 19.24 4.33
N GLY A 250 -20.65 19.49 5.63
CA GLY A 250 -19.56 19.40 6.61
C GLY A 250 -18.49 20.50 6.51
N VAL A 251 -18.71 21.49 5.64
CA VAL A 251 -17.89 22.70 5.49
C VAL A 251 -18.75 23.78 4.84
N GLU A 252 -18.45 25.05 5.07
CA GLU A 252 -19.13 26.13 4.34
C GLU A 252 -18.91 25.98 2.82
N GLN A 253 -19.97 26.15 2.03
CA GLN A 253 -19.90 26.08 0.57
C GLN A 253 -18.89 27.12 0.05
N ASN A 254 -17.98 26.68 -0.80
CA ASN A 254 -16.94 27.52 -1.36
C ASN A 254 -16.56 27.07 -2.77
N PHE A 255 -17.18 27.69 -3.78
CA PHE A 255 -16.91 27.36 -5.18
C PHE A 255 -15.46 27.62 -5.60
N SER A 256 -14.78 28.62 -5.04
CA SER A 256 -13.37 28.88 -5.36
C SER A 256 -12.48 27.72 -4.92
N LYS A 257 -12.68 27.20 -3.70
CA LYS A 257 -11.94 26.02 -3.21
C LYS A 257 -12.36 24.75 -3.93
N SER A 258 -13.64 24.60 -4.24
CA SER A 258 -14.12 23.47 -5.03
C SER A 258 -13.43 23.42 -6.40
N ILE A 259 -13.40 24.55 -7.13
CA ILE A 259 -12.67 24.67 -8.39
C ILE A 259 -11.19 24.35 -8.20
N GLU A 260 -10.51 24.90 -7.19
CA GLU A 260 -9.08 24.66 -6.95
C GLU A 260 -8.75 23.15 -6.84
N TYR A 261 -9.51 22.41 -6.02
CA TYR A 261 -9.28 20.97 -5.84
C TYR A 261 -9.76 20.15 -7.03
N ALA A 262 -10.86 20.56 -7.69
CA ALA A 262 -11.34 19.90 -8.89
C ALA A 262 -10.36 20.07 -10.06
N GLU A 263 -9.74 21.23 -10.23
CA GLU A 263 -8.70 21.47 -11.25
C GLU A 263 -7.47 20.60 -11.00
N LYS A 264 -7.03 20.44 -9.73
CA LYS A 264 -5.94 19.50 -9.36
C LYS A 264 -6.27 18.07 -9.81
N ALA A 265 -7.46 17.58 -9.50
CA ALA A 265 -7.89 16.23 -9.88
C ALA A 265 -8.10 16.09 -11.41
N ALA A 266 -8.65 17.12 -12.06
CA ALA A 266 -8.90 17.15 -13.50
C ALA A 266 -7.60 17.17 -14.31
N ASN A 267 -6.56 17.86 -13.83
CA ASN A 267 -5.23 17.83 -14.45
C ASN A 267 -4.59 16.45 -14.38
N ALA A 268 -4.97 15.62 -13.40
CA ALA A 268 -4.66 14.19 -13.33
C ALA A 268 -5.67 13.31 -14.10
N GLN A 269 -6.42 13.89 -15.04
CA GLN A 269 -7.41 13.23 -15.91
C GLN A 269 -8.58 12.58 -15.16
N ASN A 270 -8.92 13.05 -13.95
CA ASN A 270 -10.11 12.58 -13.26
C ASN A 270 -11.38 13.11 -13.96
N LYS A 271 -12.09 12.23 -14.67
CA LYS A 271 -13.30 12.58 -15.43
C LYS A 271 -14.43 13.15 -14.57
N ALA A 272 -14.57 12.67 -13.34
CA ALA A 272 -15.62 13.17 -12.43
C ALA A 272 -15.31 14.61 -11.98
N ALA A 273 -14.04 14.94 -11.74
CA ALA A 273 -13.61 16.30 -11.45
C ALA A 273 -13.76 17.23 -12.65
N ILE A 274 -13.45 16.75 -13.86
CA ILE A 274 -13.71 17.51 -15.11
C ILE A 274 -15.21 17.81 -15.23
N GLN A 275 -16.08 16.81 -15.00
CA GLN A 275 -17.53 17.02 -15.03
C GLN A 275 -17.99 18.01 -13.96
N LEU A 276 -17.45 17.94 -12.74
CA LEU A 276 -17.76 18.90 -11.68
C LEU A 276 -17.40 20.34 -12.09
N LEU A 277 -16.27 20.54 -12.77
CA LEU A 277 -15.89 21.85 -13.30
C LEU A 277 -16.88 22.33 -14.37
N VAL A 278 -17.31 21.44 -15.27
CA VAL A 278 -18.37 21.76 -16.25
C VAL A 278 -19.65 22.17 -15.54
N ASP A 279 -20.08 21.44 -14.52
CA ASP A 279 -21.31 21.71 -13.78
C ASP A 279 -21.25 23.06 -13.04
N ILE A 280 -20.10 23.41 -12.43
CA ILE A 280 -19.88 24.70 -11.78
C ILE A 280 -19.94 25.85 -12.79
N TYR A 281 -19.23 25.72 -13.92
CA TYR A 281 -19.07 26.81 -14.88
C TYR A 281 -20.28 26.97 -15.82
N SER A 282 -21.10 25.94 -16.03
CA SER A 282 -22.26 26.00 -16.94
C SER A 282 -23.56 26.47 -16.29
N ASN A 283 -23.62 26.49 -14.95
CA ASN A 283 -24.81 26.91 -14.21
C ASN A 283 -24.88 28.44 -14.07
N ASP A 284 -25.81 29.08 -14.78
CA ASP A 284 -26.02 30.55 -14.79
C ASP A 284 -26.43 31.15 -13.44
N ARG A 285 -26.85 30.31 -12.49
CA ARG A 285 -27.14 30.69 -11.10
C ARG A 285 -25.91 30.62 -10.19
N ASN A 286 -24.81 30.00 -10.64
CA ASN A 286 -23.59 29.89 -9.84
C ASN A 286 -22.79 31.20 -9.93
N PRO A 287 -22.28 31.75 -8.81
CA PRO A 287 -21.40 32.92 -8.84
C PRO A 287 -20.13 32.75 -9.68
N LYS A 288 -19.76 31.51 -10.03
CA LYS A 288 -18.63 31.16 -10.89
C LYS A 288 -19.03 30.86 -12.34
N TYR A 289 -20.27 31.11 -12.76
CA TYR A 289 -20.73 30.90 -14.13
C TYR A 289 -19.74 31.46 -15.15
N ASN A 290 -19.30 30.62 -16.08
CA ASN A 290 -18.40 30.98 -17.18
C ASN A 290 -18.54 29.96 -18.32
N PRO A 291 -19.34 30.24 -19.37
CA PRO A 291 -19.61 29.28 -20.43
C PRO A 291 -18.38 28.93 -21.28
N GLU A 292 -17.40 29.84 -21.40
CA GLU A 292 -16.13 29.56 -22.09
C GLU A 292 -15.30 28.50 -21.35
N LYS A 293 -15.18 28.65 -20.02
CA LYS A 293 -14.51 27.66 -19.17
C LYS A 293 -15.27 26.33 -19.13
N ALA A 294 -16.60 26.37 -19.12
CA ALA A 294 -17.41 25.14 -19.22
C ALA A 294 -17.11 24.38 -20.52
N ASN A 295 -17.06 25.08 -21.67
CA ASN A 295 -16.70 24.48 -22.95
C ASN A 295 -15.25 23.97 -22.98
N TYR A 296 -14.31 24.70 -22.37
CA TYR A 296 -12.93 24.24 -22.20
C TYR A 296 -12.88 22.90 -21.47
N TRP A 297 -13.49 22.78 -20.28
CA TRP A 297 -13.47 21.54 -19.52
C TRP A 297 -14.25 20.42 -20.20
N LYS A 298 -15.37 20.73 -20.86
CA LYS A 298 -16.12 19.76 -21.66
C LYS A 298 -15.30 19.16 -22.80
N SER A 299 -14.35 19.92 -23.38
CA SER A 299 -13.42 19.40 -24.39
C SER A 299 -12.38 18.40 -23.86
N LYS A 300 -12.29 18.23 -22.53
CA LYS A 300 -11.33 17.33 -21.85
C LYS A 300 -11.93 16.01 -21.36
N ILE A 301 -13.24 15.79 -21.57
CA ILE A 301 -13.96 14.55 -21.20
C ILE A 301 -13.66 13.42 -22.20
#